data_AF-A0A853M097-F1
#
_entry.id   AF-A0A853M097-F1
#
_cell.length_a   1.000
_cell.length_b   1.000
_cell.length_c   1.000
_cell.angle_alpha   90.00
_cell.angle_beta   90.00
_cell.angle_gamma   90.00
#
_symmetry.space_group_name_H-M   'P 1'
#
loop_
_entity.id
_entity.type
_entity.pdbx_description
1 polymer ?
#
loop_
_entity_poly.entity_id
_entity_poly.type
_entity_poly.pdbx_seq_one_letter_code
_entity_poly.pdbx_strand_id
1 'polypeptide(L)'
;MKTIDANSVAAVTLTHLFAPAMAERGRGGLIFVGPLAGIAGQALEATYSAAKAFTQYLAEALWSELTDRGVDVVCVPLAGTRTPALEAKALMDVSMLPTAEEVVTEAMAHLQDGPVFVPGEANRRLFDKTTGPRSPCGDPGYVQARPPRCGHRLNQRET
;
A
#
# COMPACT_ATOMS: atom_id res chain seq x y z
N MET A 1 -1.10 -20.86 8.57
CA MET A 1 0.22 -20.21 8.38
C MET A 1 0.39 -19.55 7.02
N LYS A 2 0.28 -20.27 5.88
CA LYS A 2 0.64 -19.76 4.53
C LYS A 2 0.20 -18.33 4.17
N THR A 3 -1.02 -17.92 4.56
CA THR A 3 -1.52 -16.56 4.31
C THR A 3 -0.70 -15.47 5.01
N ILE A 4 -0.28 -15.70 6.26
CA ILE A 4 0.54 -14.75 7.04
C ILE A 4 1.96 -14.73 6.47
N ASP A 5 2.51 -15.90 6.13
CA ASP A 5 3.85 -16.00 5.59
C ASP A 5 3.98 -15.22 4.27
N ALA A 6 3.03 -15.42 3.35
CA ALA A 6 3.06 -14.78 2.04
C ALA A 6 2.74 -13.28 2.05
N ASN A 7 1.91 -12.80 2.97
CA ASN A 7 1.43 -11.41 2.96
C ASN A 7 2.14 -10.51 3.98
N SER A 8 2.58 -11.07 5.11
CA SER A 8 3.19 -10.30 6.20
C SER A 8 4.69 -10.59 6.31
N VAL A 9 5.08 -11.85 6.46
CA VAL A 9 6.50 -12.22 6.63
C VAL A 9 7.30 -11.84 5.39
N ALA A 10 6.82 -12.21 4.19
CA ALA A 10 7.49 -11.87 2.94
C ALA A 10 7.68 -10.36 2.76
N ALA A 11 6.67 -9.55 3.12
CA ALA A 11 6.74 -8.09 3.03
C ALA A 11 7.85 -7.51 3.93
N VAL A 12 7.92 -7.99 5.19
CA VAL A 12 8.99 -7.60 6.12
C VAL A 12 10.35 -8.06 5.62
N THR A 13 10.47 -9.32 5.21
CA THR A 13 11.74 -9.89 4.74
C THR A 13 12.30 -9.15 3.53
N LEU A 14 11.47 -8.88 2.51
CA LEU A 14 11.90 -8.17 1.31
C LEU A 14 12.27 -6.71 1.63
N THR A 15 11.48 -6.04 2.45
CA THR A 15 11.80 -4.66 2.87
C THR A 15 13.14 -4.62 3.61
N HIS A 16 13.33 -5.51 4.58
CA HIS A 16 14.56 -5.56 5.36
C HIS A 16 15.79 -5.83 4.49
N LEU A 17 15.63 -6.64 3.43
CA LEU A 17 16.71 -6.94 2.50
C LEU A 17 17.07 -5.77 1.57
N PHE A 18 16.07 -5.04 1.06
CA PHE A 18 16.30 -4.06 0.00
C PHE A 18 16.33 -2.60 0.47
N ALA A 19 15.54 -2.23 1.49
CA ALA A 19 15.40 -0.85 1.95
C ALA A 19 16.72 -0.23 2.44
N PRO A 20 17.59 -0.93 3.21
CA PRO A 20 18.86 -0.35 3.67
C PRO A 20 19.75 0.09 2.50
N ALA A 21 19.93 -0.77 1.49
CA ALA A 21 20.75 -0.46 0.33
C ALA A 21 20.14 0.66 -0.53
N MET A 22 18.82 0.80 -0.58
CA MET A 22 18.16 1.95 -1.23
C MET A 22 18.43 3.25 -0.48
N ALA A 23 18.33 3.23 0.85
CA ALA A 23 18.56 4.38 1.71
C ALA A 23 20.04 4.82 1.73
N GLU A 24 20.99 3.89 1.66
CA GLU A 24 22.43 4.17 1.51
C GLU A 24 22.73 4.89 0.19
N ARG A 25 22.06 4.50 -0.90
CA ARG A 25 22.20 5.16 -2.20
C ARG A 25 21.46 6.49 -2.30
N GLY A 26 20.61 6.83 -1.32
CA GLY A 26 19.73 7.99 -1.38
C GLY A 26 18.69 7.95 -2.50
N ARG A 27 18.42 6.75 -3.06
CA ARG A 27 17.44 6.54 -4.14
C ARG A 27 16.88 5.12 -4.14
N GLY A 28 15.56 5.00 -4.25
CA GLY A 28 14.86 3.73 -4.41
C GLY A 28 13.34 3.87 -4.37
N GLY A 29 12.64 2.76 -4.54
CA GLY A 29 11.19 2.72 -4.58
C GLY A 29 10.65 1.39 -4.03
N LEU A 30 9.64 1.45 -3.17
CA LEU A 30 8.89 0.29 -2.68
C LEU A 30 7.40 0.48 -2.95
N ILE A 31 6.79 -0.48 -3.65
CA ILE A 31 5.34 -0.49 -3.91
C ILE A 31 4.74 -1.71 -3.22
N PHE A 32 3.80 -1.46 -2.32
CA PHE A 32 3.05 -2.50 -1.63
C PHE A 32 1.65 -2.61 -2.23
N VAL A 33 1.36 -3.74 -2.88
CA VAL A 33 0.05 -3.98 -3.49
C VAL A 33 -0.83 -4.81 -2.55
N GLY A 34 -2.05 -4.32 -2.28
CA GLY A 34 -3.01 -4.98 -1.41
C GLY A 34 -4.45 -4.78 -1.86
N PRO A 35 -5.41 -5.55 -1.34
CA PRO A 35 -6.83 -5.33 -1.58
C PRO A 35 -7.39 -4.25 -0.64
N LEU A 36 -8.55 -3.69 -0.98
CA LEU A 36 -9.36 -2.87 -0.05
C LEU A 36 -9.76 -3.63 1.22
N ALA A 37 -9.78 -4.97 1.18
CA ALA A 37 -10.04 -5.82 2.34
C ALA A 37 -9.08 -5.57 3.52
N GLY A 38 -7.86 -5.09 3.26
CA GLY A 38 -6.92 -4.71 4.32
C GLY A 38 -7.39 -3.51 5.15
N ILE A 39 -8.29 -2.68 4.61
CA ILE A 39 -8.70 -1.42 5.24
C ILE A 39 -9.96 -1.60 6.08
N ALA A 40 -10.94 -2.36 5.61
CA ALA A 40 -12.25 -2.53 6.26
C ALA A 40 -12.54 -3.95 6.74
N GLY A 41 -11.68 -4.91 6.43
CA GLY A 41 -11.96 -6.33 6.66
C GLY A 41 -13.01 -6.87 5.68
N GLN A 42 -12.93 -8.17 5.38
CA GLN A 42 -13.96 -8.87 4.63
C GLN A 42 -14.44 -10.09 5.41
N ALA A 43 -15.76 -10.26 5.46
CA ALA A 43 -16.36 -11.44 6.07
C ALA A 43 -15.84 -12.71 5.38
N LEU A 44 -15.63 -13.77 6.15
CA LEU A 44 -15.10 -15.06 5.69
C LEU A 44 -13.61 -15.04 5.26
N GLU A 45 -12.96 -13.87 5.26
CA GLU A 45 -11.54 -13.69 4.91
C GLU A 45 -10.74 -13.00 6.03
N ALA A 46 -11.05 -13.30 7.30
CA ALA A 46 -10.50 -12.59 8.45
C ALA A 46 -8.95 -12.59 8.50
N THR A 47 -8.31 -13.76 8.41
CA THR A 47 -6.84 -13.87 8.46
C THR A 47 -6.17 -13.21 7.27
N TYR A 48 -6.80 -13.28 6.09
CA TYR A 48 -6.28 -12.62 4.88
C TYR A 48 -6.37 -11.10 5.00
N SER A 49 -7.52 -10.60 5.44
CA SER A 49 -7.74 -9.17 5.69
C SER A 49 -6.76 -8.62 6.72
N ALA A 50 -6.57 -9.31 7.85
CA ALA A 50 -5.62 -8.92 8.87
C ALA A 50 -4.17 -8.90 8.35
N ALA A 51 -3.77 -9.91 7.57
CA ALA A 51 -2.43 -9.95 7.00
C ALA A 51 -2.19 -8.83 5.98
N LYS A 52 -3.22 -8.39 5.24
CA LYS A 52 -3.13 -7.26 4.30
C LYS A 52 -3.19 -5.90 4.99
N ALA A 53 -3.93 -5.78 6.09
CA ALA A 53 -3.87 -4.60 6.95
C ALA A 53 -2.45 -4.39 7.49
N PHE A 54 -1.79 -5.47 7.91
CA PHE A 54 -0.38 -5.44 8.31
C PHE A 54 0.52 -4.88 7.19
N THR A 55 0.37 -5.36 5.95
CA THR A 55 1.15 -4.86 4.81
C THR A 55 0.91 -3.36 4.56
N GLN A 56 -0.33 -2.90 4.68
CA GLN A 56 -0.70 -1.48 4.51
C GLN A 56 -0.03 -0.61 5.56
N TYR A 57 -0.18 -0.96 6.84
CA TYR A 57 0.45 -0.18 7.92
C TYR A 57 1.97 -0.24 7.88
N LEU A 58 2.55 -1.38 7.47
CA LEU A 58 3.99 -1.48 7.24
C LEU A 58 4.44 -0.49 6.16
N ALA A 59 3.72 -0.38 5.04
CA ALA A 59 4.05 0.54 3.96
C ALA A 59 3.95 2.01 4.40
N GLU A 60 2.89 2.37 5.14
CA GLU A 60 2.69 3.73 5.65
C GLU A 60 3.80 4.14 6.63
N ALA A 61 4.18 3.24 7.55
CA ALA A 61 5.28 3.46 8.48
C ALA A 61 6.61 3.64 7.72
N LEU A 62 6.92 2.74 6.79
CA LEU A 62 8.15 2.81 5.99
C LEU A 62 8.23 4.06 5.12
N TRP A 63 7.11 4.52 4.58
CA TRP A 63 7.05 5.80 3.86
C TRP A 63 7.50 6.95 4.77
N SER A 64 7.00 7.00 6.01
CA SER A 64 7.39 8.06 6.95
C SER A 64 8.88 7.98 7.32
N GLU A 65 9.44 6.78 7.45
CA GLU A 65 10.84 6.54 7.85
C GLU A 65 11.83 6.78 6.69
N LEU A 66 11.45 6.42 5.47
CA LEU A 66 12.39 6.32 4.34
C LEU A 66 12.29 7.49 3.34
N THR A 67 11.23 8.29 3.39
CA THR A 67 11.06 9.46 2.49
C THR A 67 12.25 10.43 2.61
N ASP A 68 12.67 10.76 3.83
CA ASP A 68 13.82 11.65 4.06
C ASP A 68 15.17 11.00 3.73
N ARG A 69 15.17 9.68 3.49
CA ARG A 69 16.33 8.90 3.03
C ARG A 69 16.38 8.75 1.51
N GLY A 70 15.48 9.42 0.78
CA GLY A 70 15.40 9.39 -0.68
C GLY A 70 14.80 8.11 -1.25
N VAL A 71 14.07 7.34 -0.45
CA VAL A 71 13.36 6.14 -0.92
C VAL A 71 11.87 6.41 -0.89
N ASP A 72 11.25 6.36 -2.06
CA ASP A 72 9.82 6.53 -2.20
C ASP A 72 9.09 5.24 -1.82
N VAL A 73 8.02 5.33 -1.05
CA VAL A 73 7.23 4.18 -0.62
C VAL A 73 5.75 4.49 -0.80
N VAL A 74 5.01 3.57 -1.39
CA VAL A 74 3.57 3.75 -1.59
C VAL A 74 2.83 2.43 -1.41
N CYS A 75 1.69 2.49 -0.73
CA CYS A 75 0.72 1.42 -0.72
C CYS A 75 -0.34 1.64 -1.81
N VAL A 76 -0.63 0.59 -2.56
CA VAL A 76 -1.59 0.57 -3.66
C VAL A 76 -2.73 -0.39 -3.30
N PRO A 77 -3.78 0.10 -2.63
CA PRO A 77 -4.93 -0.71 -2.30
C PRO A 77 -5.91 -0.75 -3.49
N LEU A 78 -6.25 -1.94 -3.95
CA LEU A 78 -7.07 -2.18 -5.14
C LEU A 78 -8.39 -2.84 -4.75
N ALA A 79 -9.49 -2.41 -5.37
CA ALA A 79 -10.76 -3.11 -5.27
C ALA A 79 -10.78 -4.32 -6.21
N GLY A 80 -10.25 -4.13 -7.42
CA GLY A 80 -10.08 -5.18 -8.41
C GLY A 80 -9.18 -4.74 -9.55
N THR A 81 -8.66 -5.74 -10.25
CA THR A 81 -7.87 -5.57 -11.47
C THR A 81 -8.38 -6.58 -12.48
N ARG A 82 -8.60 -6.14 -13.72
CA ARG A 82 -8.99 -7.04 -14.82
C ARG A 82 -7.83 -7.98 -15.12
N THR A 83 -7.97 -9.22 -14.71
CA THR A 83 -6.98 -10.30 -14.88
C THR A 83 -7.66 -11.53 -15.47
N PRO A 84 -6.91 -12.36 -16.22
CA PRO A 84 -7.48 -13.60 -16.79
C PRO A 84 -8.11 -14.51 -15.74
N ALA A 85 -7.53 -14.56 -14.54
CA ALA A 85 -8.07 -15.35 -13.44
C ALA A 85 -9.41 -14.83 -12.89
N LEU A 86 -9.60 -13.50 -12.88
CA LEU A 86 -10.87 -12.90 -12.47
C LEU A 86 -11.93 -13.04 -13.57
N GLU A 87 -11.55 -12.84 -14.83
CA GLU A 87 -12.41 -13.06 -16.00
C GLU A 87 -12.92 -14.50 -16.06
N ALA A 88 -12.04 -15.48 -15.86
CA ALA A 88 -12.38 -16.90 -15.90
C ALA A 88 -13.39 -17.32 -14.82
N LYS A 89 -13.48 -16.58 -13.71
CA LYS A 89 -14.48 -16.86 -12.67
C LYS A 89 -15.90 -16.51 -13.12
N ALA A 90 -16.07 -15.59 -14.09
CA ALA A 90 -17.36 -15.14 -14.62
C ALA A 90 -18.40 -14.74 -13.54
N LEU A 91 -17.93 -14.31 -12.36
CA LEU A 91 -18.79 -13.96 -11.22
C LEU A 91 -19.28 -12.51 -11.25
N MET A 92 -18.66 -11.66 -12.08
CA MET A 92 -19.02 -10.25 -12.22
C MET A 92 -18.56 -9.68 -13.56
N ASP A 93 -19.16 -8.59 -13.99
CA ASP A 93 -18.64 -7.78 -15.09
C ASP A 93 -17.36 -7.05 -14.62
N VAL A 94 -16.26 -7.33 -15.32
CA VAL A 94 -14.93 -6.76 -15.03
C VAL A 94 -14.53 -5.68 -16.01
N SER A 95 -15.42 -5.31 -16.96
CA SER A 95 -15.13 -4.32 -18.00
C SER A 95 -14.73 -2.95 -17.44
N MET A 96 -15.30 -2.60 -16.27
CA MET A 96 -15.04 -1.36 -15.54
C MET A 96 -13.77 -1.39 -14.68
N LEU A 97 -13.13 -2.55 -14.51
CA LEU A 97 -11.89 -2.66 -13.73
C LEU A 97 -10.68 -2.28 -14.61
N PRO A 98 -9.70 -1.56 -14.05
CA PRO A 98 -8.47 -1.28 -14.78
C PRO A 98 -7.68 -2.57 -15.01
N THR A 99 -6.95 -2.63 -16.11
CA THR A 99 -5.95 -3.65 -16.39
C THR A 99 -4.76 -3.54 -15.45
N ALA A 100 -3.96 -4.61 -15.36
CA ALA A 100 -2.71 -4.58 -14.61
C ALA A 100 -1.72 -3.53 -15.14
N GLU A 101 -1.68 -3.32 -16.46
CA GLU A 101 -0.81 -2.33 -17.09
C GLU A 101 -1.22 -0.90 -16.72
N GLU A 102 -2.51 -0.59 -16.73
CA GLU A 102 -3.03 0.73 -16.30
C GLU A 102 -2.73 0.96 -14.81
N VAL A 103 -2.97 -0.05 -13.97
CA VAL A 103 -2.66 0.02 -12.53
C VAL A 103 -1.19 0.30 -12.28
N VAL A 104 -0.28 -0.44 -12.93
CA VAL A 104 1.16 -0.26 -12.76
C VAL A 104 1.61 1.09 -13.29
N THR A 105 1.16 1.47 -14.49
CA THR A 105 1.52 2.75 -15.11
C THR A 105 1.17 3.92 -14.21
N GLU A 106 -0.06 3.94 -13.69
CA GLU A 106 -0.52 5.01 -12.81
C GLU A 106 0.19 4.96 -11.45
N ALA A 107 0.36 3.78 -10.84
CA ALA A 107 1.06 3.65 -9.56
C ALA A 107 2.53 4.11 -9.65
N MET A 108 3.22 3.80 -10.75
CA MET A 108 4.61 4.22 -10.97
C MET A 108 4.72 5.74 -11.16
N ALA A 109 3.76 6.37 -11.85
CA ALA A 109 3.72 7.82 -12.03
C ALA A 109 3.52 8.57 -10.70
N HIS A 110 2.89 7.91 -9.71
CA HIS A 110 2.54 8.47 -8.41
C HIS A 110 3.32 7.84 -7.24
N LEU A 111 4.50 7.26 -7.51
CA LEU A 111 5.31 6.60 -6.50
C LEU A 111 5.68 7.52 -5.32
N GLN A 112 5.82 8.83 -5.56
CA GLN A 112 6.19 9.83 -4.55
C GLN A 112 4.98 10.39 -3.77
N ASP A 113 3.77 10.05 -4.19
CA ASP A 113 2.52 10.55 -3.64
C ASP A 113 1.97 9.65 -2.52
N GLY A 114 2.88 8.90 -1.90
CA GLY A 114 2.59 8.10 -0.71
C GLY A 114 2.02 8.93 0.45
N PRO A 115 1.49 8.26 1.47
CA PRO A 115 1.73 6.84 1.76
C PRO A 115 0.78 5.88 1.05
N VAL A 116 -0.38 6.35 0.56
CA VAL A 116 -1.41 5.54 -0.10
C VAL A 116 -1.82 6.20 -1.41
N PHE A 117 -1.77 5.44 -2.49
CA PHE A 117 -2.24 5.87 -3.81
C PHE A 117 -3.11 4.79 -4.46
N VAL A 118 -4.29 5.20 -4.94
CA VAL A 118 -5.29 4.27 -5.51
C VAL A 118 -5.40 4.49 -7.01
N PRO A 119 -4.86 3.60 -7.86
CA PRO A 119 -4.92 3.70 -9.31
C PRO A 119 -6.24 3.16 -9.85
N GLY A 120 -6.75 3.82 -10.89
CA GLY A 120 -8.01 3.53 -11.56
C GLY A 120 -9.21 4.18 -10.88
N GLU A 121 -10.10 4.77 -11.68
CA GLU A 121 -11.29 5.48 -11.17
C GLU A 121 -12.25 4.53 -10.42
N ALA A 122 -12.46 3.32 -10.94
CA ALA A 122 -13.29 2.31 -10.28
C ALA A 122 -12.76 1.94 -8.89
N ASN A 123 -11.44 1.79 -8.76
CA ASN A 123 -10.80 1.51 -7.47
C ASN A 123 -10.92 2.70 -6.51
N ARG A 124 -10.70 3.94 -6.98
CA ARG A 124 -10.87 5.15 -6.16
C ARG A 124 -12.28 5.28 -5.62
N ARG A 125 -13.29 5.14 -6.49
CA ARG A 125 -14.71 5.20 -6.08
C ARG A 125 -15.05 4.16 -5.01
N LEU A 126 -14.47 2.96 -5.09
CA LEU A 126 -14.69 1.91 -4.09
C LEU A 126 -13.87 2.14 -2.82
N PHE A 127 -12.66 2.67 -2.93
CA PHE A 127 -11.85 3.09 -1.80
C PHE A 127 -12.59 4.14 -0.98
N ASP A 128 -13.09 5.21 -1.61
CA ASP A 128 -13.81 6.30 -0.94
C ASP A 128 -15.07 5.80 -0.21
N LYS A 129 -15.78 4.84 -0.80
CA LYS A 129 -16.93 4.18 -0.14
C LYS A 129 -16.50 3.34 1.06
N THR A 130 -15.32 2.74 1.01
CA THR A 130 -14.79 1.84 2.06
C THR A 130 -14.15 2.62 3.21
N THR A 131 -13.63 3.82 2.93
CA THR A 131 -12.92 4.69 3.87
C THR A 131 -13.74 5.91 4.32
N GLY A 132 -14.91 6.14 3.73
CA GLY A 132 -15.87 7.17 4.16
C GLY A 132 -16.30 7.02 5.64
N PRO A 133 -17.04 7.99 6.20
CA PRO A 133 -17.37 8.04 7.63
C PRO A 133 -18.06 6.73 8.06
N ARG A 134 -17.32 5.92 8.82
CA ARG A 134 -17.82 4.66 9.38
C ARG A 134 -18.85 4.99 10.46
N SER A 135 -19.92 4.20 10.54
CA SER A 135 -20.80 4.10 11.69
C SER A 135 -20.00 3.93 13.00
N PRO A 136 -20.55 4.26 14.20
CA PRO A 136 -19.86 4.93 15.32
C PRO A 136 -18.79 4.13 16.10
N CYS A 137 -18.33 2.99 15.59
CA CYS A 137 -17.27 2.21 16.21
C CYS A 137 -16.07 2.08 15.25
N GLY A 138 -15.09 3.00 15.35
CA GLY A 138 -13.74 2.76 14.82
C GLY A 138 -13.14 3.86 13.94
N ASP A 139 -12.74 4.93 14.61
CA ASP A 139 -11.79 6.03 14.30
C ASP A 139 -11.84 6.84 12.98
N PRO A 140 -11.77 8.20 13.10
CA PRO A 140 -11.70 9.12 11.97
C PRO A 140 -10.24 9.46 11.60
N GLY A 141 -9.81 9.11 10.39
CA GLY A 141 -8.59 9.67 9.77
C GLY A 141 -7.55 8.62 9.37
N TYR A 142 -7.70 8.06 8.18
CA TYR A 142 -6.83 7.00 7.63
C TYR A 142 -5.61 7.51 6.84
N VAL A 143 -5.34 8.82 6.80
CA VAL A 143 -4.21 9.36 6.00
C VAL A 143 -3.31 10.21 6.89
N GLN A 144 -2.14 9.68 7.23
CA GLN A 144 -1.08 10.50 7.82
C GLN A 144 -0.59 11.51 6.78
N ALA A 145 -0.62 12.79 7.13
CA ALA A 145 -0.09 13.86 6.29
C ALA A 145 1.42 13.69 6.09
N ARG A 146 1.93 14.11 4.92
CA ARG A 146 3.35 14.10 4.59
C ARG A 146 4.17 14.81 5.68
N PRO A 147 5.11 14.12 6.37
CA PRO A 147 6.00 14.81 7.29
C PRO A 147 6.82 15.83 6.50
N PRO A 148 7.08 17.03 7.06
CA PRO A 148 7.88 18.05 6.38
C PRO A 148 9.28 17.49 6.10
N ARG A 149 9.77 17.67 4.87
CA ARG A 149 11.13 17.25 4.48
C ARG A 149 12.13 17.87 5.45
N CYS A 150 12.74 17.05 6.31
CA CYS A 150 13.69 17.55 7.28
C CYS A 150 14.97 17.95 6.53
N GLY A 151 15.15 19.25 6.32
CA GLY A 151 16.34 19.79 5.66
C GLY A 151 17.60 19.45 6.45
N HIS A 152 18.35 18.45 6.00
CA HIS A 152 19.79 18.26 6.21
C HIS A 152 20.38 18.66 7.58
N ARG A 153 20.51 17.69 8.48
CA ARG A 153 21.74 17.29 9.21
C ARG A 153 21.39 16.55 10.50
N LEU A 154 21.35 15.23 10.46
CA LEU A 154 21.62 14.45 11.66
C LEU A 154 23.14 14.29 11.77
N ASN A 155 23.70 15.18 12.57
CA ASN A 155 25.07 15.11 13.06
C ASN A 155 25.19 13.84 13.92
N GLN A 156 25.63 12.72 13.33
CA GLN A 156 26.06 11.57 14.12
C GLN A 156 27.42 11.88 14.74
N ARG A 157 27.38 12.60 15.86
CA ARG A 157 28.36 12.53 16.92
C ARG A 157 27.59 12.32 18.20
N GLU A 158 27.67 11.11 18.76
CA GLU A 158 27.97 10.87 20.16
C GLU A 158 27.94 9.36 20.44
N THR A 159 29.14 8.86 20.80
CA THR A 159 29.52 7.69 21.63
C THR A 159 28.90 6.33 21.36
#